data_AF-A0A529QX53-F1
#
_entry.id   AF-A0A529QX53-F1
#
_cell.length_a   1.000
_cell.length_b   1.000
_cell.length_c   1.000
_cell.angle_alpha   90.00
_cell.angle_beta   90.00
_cell.angle_gamma   90.00
#
_symmetry.space_group_name_H-M   'P 1'
#
loop_
_entity.id
_entity.type
_entity.pdbx_description
1 polymer ?
#
loop_
_entity_poly.entity_id
_entity_poly.type
_entity_poly.pdbx_seq_one_letter_code
_entity_poly.pdbx_strand_id
1 'polypeptide(L)'
;MLLDYNSLLLAVGFSAACLSLTLFGTWMAARSDKFLLTWAVSVLVVVCEVFVYDAYIKAPGTALGVLTLAVLLLGFSVMLGAAHQFRTRRSPLPLIALGTGISYALALPPMALGYDGLGFMLENALAALLLFGTAYEYWRGRAEAPVHLIGVSLLYSLTAASFVLCAAVLAWDGKLVLGHAPSNWAEDLSLVIVIASMTGIG
;
A
#
# COMPACT_ATOMS: atom_id res chain seq x y z
N MET A 1 20.62 15.52 -9.91
CA MET A 1 20.34 15.06 -8.53
C MET A 1 18.95 15.54 -8.19
N LEU A 2 17.94 14.74 -8.52
CA LEU A 2 16.53 15.09 -8.32
C LEU A 2 16.01 14.09 -7.26
N LEU A 3 16.13 14.48 -5.99
CA LEU A 3 15.71 13.77 -4.76
C LEU A 3 16.34 12.39 -4.50
N ASP A 4 16.91 12.22 -3.30
CA ASP A 4 17.46 10.94 -2.83
C ASP A 4 16.32 9.98 -2.42
N TYR A 5 16.40 8.69 -2.77
CA TYR A 5 15.35 7.69 -2.58
C TYR A 5 14.86 7.63 -1.13
N ASN A 6 15.80 7.66 -0.18
CA ASN A 6 15.49 7.68 1.26
C ASN A 6 14.71 8.94 1.67
N SER A 7 14.99 10.08 1.03
CA SER A 7 14.25 11.32 1.29
C SER A 7 12.82 11.25 0.75
N LEU A 8 12.61 10.63 -0.41
CA LEU A 8 11.26 10.38 -0.96
C LEU A 8 10.47 9.41 -0.07
N LEU A 9 11.10 8.34 0.37
CA LEU A 9 10.48 7.33 1.24
C LEU A 9 10.03 7.94 2.57
N LEU A 10 10.88 8.76 3.21
CA LEU A 10 10.52 9.47 4.44
C LEU A 10 9.40 10.48 4.20
N ALA A 11 9.40 11.19 3.07
CA ALA A 11 8.33 12.12 2.71
C ALA A 11 6.98 11.42 2.58
N VAL A 12 6.94 10.22 1.97
CA VAL A 12 5.74 9.36 1.95
C VAL A 12 5.30 9.04 3.36
N GLY A 13 6.21 8.56 4.22
CA GLY A 13 5.90 8.19 5.61
C GLY A 13 5.32 9.35 6.43
N PHE A 14 5.89 10.55 6.34
CA PHE A 14 5.37 11.73 7.04
C PHE A 14 4.01 12.19 6.51
N SER A 15 3.82 12.18 5.19
CA SER A 15 2.53 12.53 4.57
C SER A 15 1.43 11.56 5.00
N ALA A 16 1.74 10.26 4.97
CA ALA A 16 0.87 9.18 5.43
C ALA A 16 0.48 9.35 6.91
N ALA A 17 1.46 9.65 7.77
CA ALA A 17 1.22 9.85 9.19
C ALA A 17 0.30 11.05 9.45
N CYS A 18 0.50 12.16 8.74
CA CYS A 18 -0.36 13.33 8.83
C CYS A 18 -1.80 13.01 8.39
N LEU A 19 -1.96 12.32 7.27
CA LEU A 19 -3.25 11.85 6.77
C LEU A 19 -3.97 10.96 7.81
N SER A 20 -3.27 9.97 8.37
CA SER A 20 -3.79 9.11 9.42
C SER A 20 -4.28 9.90 10.65
N LEU A 21 -3.52 10.91 11.08
CA LEU A 21 -3.88 11.75 12.23
C LEU A 21 -5.11 12.61 11.93
N THR A 22 -5.20 13.18 10.74
CA THR A 22 -6.37 13.96 10.29
C THR A 22 -7.63 13.11 10.35
N LEU A 23 -7.57 11.88 9.84
CA LEU A 23 -8.70 10.95 9.83
C LEU A 23 -9.10 10.47 11.22
N PHE A 24 -8.10 10.21 12.05
CA PHE A 24 -8.35 9.86 13.44
C PHE A 24 -9.02 11.03 14.17
N GLY A 25 -8.57 12.26 13.91
CA GLY A 25 -9.17 13.49 14.42
C GLY A 25 -10.62 13.68 13.98
N THR A 26 -10.92 13.52 12.68
CA THR A 26 -12.28 13.61 12.15
C THR A 26 -13.17 12.51 12.71
N TRP A 27 -12.66 11.30 12.86
CA TRP A 27 -13.36 10.21 13.54
C TRP A 27 -13.64 10.52 15.03
N MET A 28 -12.69 11.11 15.76
CA MET A 28 -12.92 11.49 17.16
C MET A 28 -14.07 12.50 17.30
N ALA A 29 -14.21 13.42 16.34
CA ALA A 29 -15.31 14.37 16.27
C ALA A 29 -16.64 13.74 15.82
N ALA A 30 -16.58 12.77 14.91
CA ALA A 30 -17.73 12.08 14.32
C ALA A 30 -17.66 10.56 14.55
N ARG A 31 -17.73 10.13 15.82
CA ARG A 31 -17.57 8.72 16.27
C ARG A 31 -18.54 7.71 15.65
N SER A 32 -19.51 8.15 14.84
CA SER A 32 -20.44 7.30 14.10
C SER A 32 -19.77 6.50 12.98
N ASP A 33 -18.67 7.00 12.39
CA ASP A 33 -18.11 6.42 11.16
C ASP A 33 -16.93 5.49 11.41
N LYS A 34 -17.25 4.22 11.70
CA LYS A 34 -16.26 3.14 11.86
C LYS A 34 -15.32 2.97 10.65
N PHE A 35 -15.74 3.41 9.47
CA PHE A 35 -14.92 3.44 8.26
C PHE A 35 -13.66 4.29 8.43
N LEU A 36 -13.78 5.51 8.96
CA LEU A 36 -12.66 6.44 9.11
C LEU A 36 -11.58 5.86 10.03
N LEU A 37 -12.00 5.16 11.08
CA LEU A 37 -11.08 4.47 11.99
C LEU A 37 -10.33 3.34 11.27
N THR A 38 -11.03 2.47 10.53
CA THR A 38 -10.39 1.38 9.77
C THR A 38 -9.41 1.93 8.74
N TRP A 39 -9.77 3.04 8.08
CA TRP A 39 -8.91 3.69 7.10
C TRP A 39 -7.68 4.34 7.74
N ALA A 40 -7.84 5.04 8.87
CA ALA A 40 -6.71 5.57 9.65
C ALA A 40 -5.75 4.46 10.09
N VAL A 41 -6.27 3.32 10.57
CA VAL A 41 -5.45 2.14 10.91
C VAL A 41 -4.69 1.62 9.69
N SER A 42 -5.34 1.53 8.53
CA SER A 42 -4.67 1.14 7.28
C SER A 42 -3.47 2.03 6.96
N VAL A 43 -3.65 3.35 7.03
CA VAL A 43 -2.59 4.31 6.71
C VAL A 43 -1.47 4.23 7.75
N LEU A 44 -1.79 4.06 9.03
CA LEU A 44 -0.79 3.86 10.08
C LEU A 44 0.05 2.59 9.86
N VAL A 45 -0.56 1.51 9.40
CA VAL A 45 0.16 0.28 9.06
C VAL A 45 1.13 0.52 7.90
N VAL A 46 0.72 1.27 6.86
CA VAL A 46 1.62 1.67 5.76
C VAL A 46 2.76 2.58 6.25
N VAL A 47 2.52 3.46 7.23
CA VAL A 47 3.58 4.25 7.87
C VAL A 47 4.60 3.34 8.56
N CYS A 48 4.14 2.33 9.30
CA CYS A 48 5.03 1.36 9.93
C CYS A 48 5.88 0.61 8.90
N GLU A 49 5.29 0.24 7.77
CA GLU A 49 6.00 -0.40 6.67
C GLU A 49 7.13 0.48 6.14
N VAL A 50 6.89 1.77 5.90
CA VAL A 50 7.91 2.72 5.43
C VAL A 50 9.15 2.72 6.33
N PHE A 51 8.97 2.70 7.66
CA PHE A 51 10.08 2.64 8.61
C PHE A 51 10.80 1.29 8.60
N VAL A 52 10.06 0.18 8.43
CA VAL A 52 10.65 -1.15 8.30
C VAL A 52 11.45 -1.26 7.00
N TYR A 53 10.94 -0.70 5.90
CA TYR A 53 11.63 -0.69 4.61
C TYR A 53 12.90 0.17 4.64
N ASP A 54 12.88 1.34 5.28
CA ASP A 54 14.09 2.13 5.54
C ASP A 54 15.15 1.33 6.34
N ALA A 55 14.72 0.55 7.34
CA ALA A 55 15.61 -0.34 8.05
C ALA A 55 16.15 -1.48 7.16
N TYR A 56 15.32 -2.04 6.28
CA TYR A 56 15.73 -3.04 5.30
C TYR A 56 16.76 -2.51 4.30
N ILE A 57 16.61 -1.28 3.81
CA ILE A 57 17.58 -0.63 2.92
C ILE A 57 18.95 -0.52 3.59
N LYS A 58 18.98 -0.16 4.87
CA LYS A 58 20.22 0.01 5.65
C LYS A 58 20.89 -1.32 5.98
N ALA A 59 20.11 -2.35 6.26
CA ALA A 59 20.59 -3.67 6.63
C ALA A 59 19.73 -4.76 5.97
N PRO A 60 19.99 -5.11 4.69
CA PRO A 60 19.23 -6.13 3.99
C PRO A 60 19.31 -7.47 4.72
N GLY A 61 18.16 -8.01 5.08
CA GLY A 61 18.06 -9.27 5.80
C GLY A 61 16.68 -9.89 5.66
N THR A 62 16.63 -11.22 5.62
CA THR A 62 15.40 -11.99 5.37
C THR A 62 14.27 -11.63 6.34
N ALA A 63 14.60 -11.43 7.63
CA ALA A 63 13.60 -11.06 8.64
C ALA A 63 12.96 -9.69 8.36
N LEU A 64 13.77 -8.70 7.99
CA LEU A 64 13.29 -7.37 7.64
C LEU A 64 12.53 -7.37 6.32
N GLY A 65 12.98 -8.14 5.31
CA GLY A 65 12.26 -8.29 4.05
C GLY A 65 10.89 -8.93 4.23
N VAL A 66 10.80 -10.04 4.98
CA VAL A 66 9.51 -10.67 5.33
C VAL A 66 8.61 -9.68 6.09
N LEU A 67 9.16 -8.88 6.99
CA LEU A 67 8.41 -7.90 7.76
C LEU A 67 7.88 -6.76 6.87
N THR A 68 8.69 -6.20 5.97
CA THR A 68 8.25 -5.19 4.99
C THR A 68 7.04 -5.70 4.20
N LEU A 69 7.20 -6.87 3.55
CA LEU A 69 6.15 -7.48 2.73
C LEU A 69 4.87 -7.72 3.51
N ALA A 70 5.00 -8.24 4.73
CA ALA A 70 3.87 -8.52 5.59
C ALA A 70 3.12 -7.22 5.94
N VAL A 71 3.83 -6.19 6.39
CA VAL A 71 3.21 -4.95 6.84
C VAL A 71 2.57 -4.19 5.66
N LEU A 72 3.20 -4.16 4.47
CA LEU A 72 2.63 -3.53 3.28
C LEU A 72 1.32 -4.19 2.86
N LEU A 73 1.34 -5.51 2.69
CA LEU A 73 0.20 -6.29 2.21
C LEU A 73 -0.94 -6.30 3.24
N LEU A 74 -0.63 -6.27 4.53
CA LEU A 74 -1.61 -6.05 5.58
C LEU A 74 -2.24 -4.66 5.45
N GLY A 75 -1.42 -3.62 5.31
CA GLY A 75 -1.88 -2.24 5.12
C GLY A 75 -2.88 -2.13 3.97
N PHE A 76 -2.54 -2.62 2.78
CA PHE A 76 -3.45 -2.59 1.63
C PHE A 76 -4.67 -3.51 1.77
N SER A 77 -4.56 -4.63 2.49
CA SER A 77 -5.72 -5.47 2.80
C SER A 77 -6.72 -4.74 3.72
N VAL A 78 -6.22 -4.03 4.74
CA VAL A 78 -7.04 -3.19 5.62
C VAL A 78 -7.67 -2.04 4.84
N MET A 79 -6.93 -1.44 3.89
CA MET A 79 -7.43 -0.41 2.97
C MET A 79 -8.64 -0.90 2.16
N LEU A 80 -8.52 -2.07 1.56
CA LEU A 80 -9.60 -2.72 0.81
C LEU A 80 -10.81 -3.03 1.72
N GLY A 81 -10.54 -3.53 2.93
CA GLY A 81 -11.56 -3.74 3.96
C GLY A 81 -12.31 -2.45 4.30
N ALA A 82 -11.60 -1.34 4.48
CA ALA A 82 -12.20 -0.03 4.74
C ALA A 82 -13.11 0.41 3.59
N ALA A 83 -12.65 0.32 2.33
CA ALA A 83 -13.47 0.67 1.16
C ALA A 83 -14.74 -0.20 1.05
N HIS A 84 -14.63 -1.50 1.35
CA HIS A 84 -15.79 -2.39 1.40
C HIS A 84 -16.77 -2.04 2.53
N GLN A 85 -16.23 -1.68 3.71
CA GLN A 85 -17.03 -1.24 4.85
C GLN A 85 -17.78 0.05 4.55
N PHE A 86 -17.13 1.00 3.86
CA PHE A 86 -17.76 2.23 3.39
C PHE A 86 -18.99 1.93 2.53
N ARG A 87 -18.84 1.08 1.50
CA ARG A 87 -19.93 0.77 0.56
C ARG A 87 -21.04 -0.08 1.17
N THR A 88 -20.71 -1.09 1.96
CA THR A 88 -21.69 -2.12 2.38
C THR A 88 -22.19 -1.98 3.80
N ARG A 89 -21.53 -1.14 4.62
CA ARG A 89 -21.72 -1.04 6.08
C ARG A 89 -21.56 -2.39 6.82
N ARG A 90 -20.96 -3.40 6.18
CA ARG A 90 -20.67 -4.70 6.77
C ARG A 90 -19.30 -4.71 7.43
N SER A 91 -19.02 -5.76 8.19
CA SER A 91 -17.71 -5.97 8.81
C SER A 91 -16.61 -6.08 7.75
N PRO A 92 -15.50 -5.33 7.87
CA PRO A 92 -14.38 -5.41 6.92
C PRO A 92 -13.53 -6.68 7.12
N LEU A 93 -13.59 -7.30 8.30
CA LEU A 93 -12.69 -8.37 8.76
C LEU A 93 -12.56 -9.57 7.80
N PRO A 94 -13.64 -10.13 7.21
CA PRO A 94 -13.50 -11.29 6.32
C PRO A 94 -12.68 -10.96 5.08
N LEU A 95 -12.87 -9.76 4.52
CA LEU A 95 -12.16 -9.33 3.32
C LEU A 95 -10.69 -9.03 3.63
N ILE A 96 -10.42 -8.41 4.79
CA ILE A 96 -9.06 -8.19 5.28
C ILE A 96 -8.35 -9.53 5.47
N ALA A 97 -8.97 -10.47 6.20
CA ALA A 97 -8.39 -11.78 6.46
C ALA A 97 -8.11 -12.57 5.18
N LEU A 98 -9.02 -12.50 4.20
CA LEU A 98 -8.84 -13.14 2.90
C LEU A 98 -7.70 -12.50 2.10
N GLY A 99 -7.69 -11.16 2.00
CA GLY A 99 -6.65 -10.41 1.31
C GLY A 99 -5.27 -10.67 1.91
N THR A 100 -5.14 -10.52 3.23
CA THR A 100 -3.90 -10.77 3.96
C THR A 100 -3.48 -12.24 3.84
N GLY A 101 -4.41 -13.19 4.00
CA GLY A 101 -4.11 -14.61 3.90
C GLY A 101 -3.56 -15.03 2.53
N ILE A 102 -4.21 -14.60 1.45
CA ILE A 102 -3.75 -14.88 0.07
C ILE A 102 -2.41 -14.20 -0.18
N SER A 103 -2.28 -12.92 0.16
CA SER A 103 -1.07 -12.15 -0.08
C SER A 103 0.13 -12.71 0.69
N TYR A 104 -0.07 -13.12 1.95
CA TYR A 104 0.98 -13.72 2.76
C TYR A 104 1.41 -15.08 2.24
N ALA A 105 0.44 -15.93 1.87
CA ALA A 105 0.72 -17.26 1.35
C ALA A 105 1.55 -17.23 0.06
N LEU A 106 1.39 -16.17 -0.75
CA LEU A 106 2.09 -16.02 -2.03
C LEU A 106 3.44 -15.29 -1.88
N ALA A 107 3.49 -14.17 -1.15
CA ALA A 107 4.67 -13.29 -1.15
C ALA A 107 5.72 -13.66 -0.09
N LEU A 108 5.32 -14.17 1.08
CA LEU A 108 6.25 -14.43 2.18
C LEU A 108 7.17 -15.64 1.95
N PRO A 109 6.71 -16.78 1.39
CA PRO A 109 7.58 -17.94 1.23
C PRO A 109 8.80 -17.68 0.33
N PRO A 110 8.68 -17.02 -0.85
CA PRO A 110 9.83 -16.68 -1.67
C PRO A 110 10.86 -15.81 -0.93
N MET A 111 10.39 -14.78 -0.20
CA MET A 111 11.26 -13.91 0.59
C MET A 111 11.96 -14.69 1.71
N ALA A 112 11.23 -15.56 2.43
CA ALA A 112 11.78 -16.38 3.51
C ALA A 112 12.83 -17.40 3.01
N LEU A 113 12.70 -17.87 1.77
CA LEU A 113 13.65 -18.76 1.10
C LEU A 113 14.87 -18.02 0.50
N GLY A 114 14.91 -16.68 0.60
CA GLY A 114 16.00 -15.85 0.06
C GLY A 114 15.82 -15.44 -1.40
N TYR A 115 14.67 -15.72 -2.01
CA TYR A 115 14.28 -15.18 -3.32
C TYR A 115 13.62 -13.82 -3.15
N ASP A 116 14.40 -12.85 -2.67
CA ASP A 116 13.95 -11.49 -2.40
C ASP A 116 13.42 -10.78 -3.65
N GLY A 117 14.06 -10.95 -4.80
CA GLY A 117 13.56 -10.46 -6.10
C GLY A 117 12.16 -10.95 -6.43
N LEU A 118 11.92 -12.27 -6.29
CA LEU A 118 10.60 -12.86 -6.49
C LEU A 118 9.59 -12.36 -5.43
N GLY A 119 10.03 -12.20 -4.19
CA GLY A 119 9.23 -11.61 -3.11
C GLY A 119 8.72 -10.22 -3.47
N PHE A 120 9.61 -9.31 -3.88
CA PHE A 120 9.25 -7.94 -4.27
C PHE A 120 8.38 -7.89 -5.53
N MET A 121 8.58 -8.78 -6.51
CA MET A 121 7.70 -8.88 -7.68
C MET A 121 6.26 -9.24 -7.28
N LEU A 122 6.12 -10.26 -6.43
CA LEU A 122 4.82 -10.73 -5.97
C LEU A 122 4.16 -9.70 -5.07
N GLU A 123 4.92 -9.06 -4.18
CA GLU A 123 4.45 -7.96 -3.35
C GLU A 123 3.85 -6.84 -4.19
N ASN A 124 4.60 -6.32 -5.17
CA ASN A 124 4.12 -5.25 -6.05
C ASN A 124 2.87 -5.67 -6.84
N ALA A 125 2.83 -6.91 -7.35
CA ALA A 125 1.67 -7.42 -8.07
C ALA A 125 0.43 -7.55 -7.16
N LEU A 126 0.60 -8.07 -5.95
CA LEU A 126 -0.48 -8.25 -4.98
C LEU A 126 -0.96 -6.92 -4.41
N ALA A 127 -0.05 -5.99 -4.13
CA ALA A 127 -0.35 -4.62 -3.77
C ALA A 127 -1.21 -3.94 -4.84
N ALA A 128 -0.82 -4.07 -6.11
CA ALA A 128 -1.62 -3.55 -7.22
C ALA A 128 -3.03 -4.16 -7.27
N LEU A 129 -3.17 -5.47 -7.08
CA LEU A 129 -4.49 -6.13 -7.04
C LEU A 129 -5.37 -5.60 -5.89
N LEU A 130 -4.80 -5.43 -4.70
CA LEU A 130 -5.51 -4.89 -3.53
C LEU A 130 -5.92 -3.43 -3.76
N LEU A 131 -5.06 -2.61 -4.37
CA LEU A 131 -5.34 -1.21 -4.69
C LEU A 131 -6.39 -1.07 -5.81
N PHE A 132 -6.32 -1.89 -6.86
CA PHE A 132 -7.38 -1.96 -7.88
C PHE A 132 -8.71 -2.42 -7.28
N GLY A 133 -8.69 -3.40 -6.38
CA GLY A 133 -9.88 -3.81 -5.62
C GLY A 133 -10.46 -2.66 -4.81
N THR A 134 -9.60 -1.87 -4.16
CA THR A 134 -9.99 -0.69 -3.38
C THR A 134 -10.63 0.37 -4.28
N ALA A 135 -10.01 0.67 -5.42
CA ALA A 135 -10.55 1.57 -6.43
C ALA A 135 -11.91 1.09 -6.95
N TYR A 136 -12.06 -0.21 -7.19
CA TYR A 136 -13.30 -0.81 -7.67
C TYR A 136 -14.45 -0.69 -6.66
N GLU A 137 -14.18 -0.89 -5.37
CA GLU A 137 -15.18 -0.69 -4.31
C GLU A 137 -15.68 0.77 -4.27
N TYR A 138 -14.78 1.76 -4.38
CA TYR A 138 -15.15 3.17 -4.47
C TYR A 138 -15.90 3.51 -5.77
N TRP A 139 -15.47 2.97 -6.91
CA TRP A 139 -16.15 3.15 -8.18
C TRP A 139 -17.58 2.63 -8.15
N ARG A 140 -17.83 1.50 -7.49
CA ARG A 140 -19.19 0.95 -7.29
C ARG A 140 -20.05 1.81 -6.37
N GLY A 141 -19.46 2.48 -5.38
CA GLY A 141 -20.13 3.40 -4.47
C GLY A 141 -20.38 4.80 -5.04
N ARG A 142 -19.91 5.10 -6.26
CA ARG A 142 -19.89 6.47 -6.82
C ARG A 142 -21.23 7.21 -6.85
N ALA A 143 -22.36 6.50 -6.77
CA ALA A 143 -23.68 7.14 -6.77
C ALA A 143 -23.90 8.04 -5.54
N GLU A 144 -23.20 7.80 -4.42
CA GLU A 144 -23.36 8.59 -3.19
C GLU A 144 -22.67 9.96 -3.28
N ALA A 145 -21.48 10.02 -3.87
CA ALA A 145 -20.70 11.25 -4.04
C ALA A 145 -19.83 11.15 -5.31
N PRO A 146 -20.41 11.40 -6.51
CA PRO A 146 -19.80 11.02 -7.79
C PRO A 146 -18.45 11.68 -8.04
N VAL A 147 -18.34 12.99 -7.80
CA VAL A 147 -17.08 13.72 -8.05
C VAL A 147 -15.94 13.20 -7.17
N HIS A 148 -16.19 13.08 -5.86
CA HIS A 148 -15.17 12.65 -4.89
C HIS A 148 -14.78 11.19 -5.08
N LEU A 149 -15.75 10.28 -5.23
CA LEU A 149 -15.48 8.85 -5.35
C LEU A 149 -14.86 8.47 -6.70
N ILE A 150 -15.16 9.21 -7.78
CA ILE A 150 -14.43 9.06 -9.05
C ILE A 150 -12.98 9.52 -8.87
N GLY A 151 -12.74 10.66 -8.23
CA GLY A 151 -11.39 11.16 -7.96
C GLY A 151 -10.55 10.16 -7.16
N VAL A 152 -11.07 9.70 -6.02
CA VAL A 152 -10.40 8.70 -5.17
C VAL A 152 -10.16 7.38 -5.92
N SER A 153 -11.16 6.90 -6.68
CA SER A 153 -11.00 5.70 -7.51
C SER A 153 -9.89 5.85 -8.56
N LEU A 154 -9.74 7.02 -9.19
CA LEU A 154 -8.68 7.30 -10.15
C LEU A 154 -7.30 7.34 -9.47
N LEU A 155 -7.19 7.99 -8.31
CA LEU A 155 -5.92 8.07 -7.56
C LEU A 155 -5.46 6.68 -7.10
N TYR A 156 -6.38 5.83 -6.59
CA TYR A 156 -6.05 4.44 -6.26
C TYR A 156 -5.67 3.61 -7.49
N SER A 157 -6.34 3.83 -8.63
CA SER A 157 -6.00 3.13 -9.88
C SER A 157 -4.63 3.56 -10.44
N LEU A 158 -4.31 4.85 -10.33
CA LEU A 158 -3.00 5.39 -10.72
C LEU A 158 -1.89 4.83 -9.83
N THR A 159 -2.13 4.77 -8.51
CA THR A 159 -1.22 4.11 -7.56
C THR A 159 -1.06 2.63 -7.90
N ALA A 160 -2.16 1.90 -8.13
CA ALA A 160 -2.08 0.48 -8.51
C ALA A 160 -1.26 0.27 -9.79
N ALA A 161 -1.42 1.15 -10.79
CA ALA A 161 -0.66 1.09 -12.03
C ALA A 161 0.85 1.31 -11.81
N SER A 162 1.26 2.15 -10.85
CA SER A 162 2.68 2.31 -10.52
C SER A 162 3.28 1.05 -9.90
N PHE A 163 2.53 0.36 -9.03
CA PHE A 163 2.94 -0.94 -8.49
C PHE A 163 3.03 -2.03 -9.58
N VAL A 164 2.10 -2.06 -10.55
CA VAL A 164 2.21 -2.96 -11.72
C VAL A 164 3.49 -2.66 -12.51
N LEU A 165 3.81 -1.38 -12.71
CA LEU A 165 5.02 -0.98 -13.43
C LEU A 165 6.28 -1.44 -12.68
N CYS A 166 6.32 -1.31 -11.36
CA CYS A 166 7.42 -1.82 -10.53
C CYS A 166 7.57 -3.34 -10.71
N ALA A 167 6.48 -4.10 -10.58
CA ALA A 167 6.49 -5.55 -10.79
C ALA A 167 6.98 -5.93 -12.20
N ALA A 168 6.55 -5.19 -13.23
CA ALA A 168 6.93 -5.44 -14.62
C ALA A 168 8.41 -5.15 -14.88
N VAL A 169 8.97 -4.07 -14.29
CA VAL A 169 10.40 -3.74 -14.41
C VAL A 169 11.25 -4.80 -13.71
N LEU A 170 10.88 -5.22 -12.50
CA LEU A 170 11.57 -6.32 -11.83
C LEU A 170 11.49 -7.62 -12.66
N ALA A 171 10.34 -7.92 -13.26
CA ALA A 171 10.16 -9.07 -14.15
C ALA A 171 11.00 -9.01 -15.42
N TRP A 172 11.15 -7.83 -15.99
CA TRP A 172 12.01 -7.62 -17.15
C TRP A 172 13.49 -7.85 -16.83
N ASP A 173 13.95 -7.41 -15.66
CA ASP A 173 15.32 -7.62 -15.21
C ASP A 173 15.63 -9.09 -14.90
N GLY A 174 14.61 -9.91 -14.65
CA GLY A 174 14.71 -11.37 -14.55
C GLY A 174 15.52 -11.89 -13.36
N LYS A 175 15.90 -11.03 -12.41
CA LYS A 175 16.69 -11.41 -11.24
C LYS A 175 15.77 -11.88 -10.12
N LEU A 176 15.78 -13.20 -9.87
CA LEU A 176 15.02 -13.81 -8.78
C LEU A 176 15.62 -13.56 -7.39
N VAL A 177 16.89 -13.14 -7.35
CA VAL A 177 17.62 -12.74 -6.15
C VAL A 177 18.31 -11.39 -6.43
N LEU A 178 18.02 -10.38 -5.61
CA LEU A 178 18.57 -9.02 -5.68
C LEU A 178 19.71 -8.84 -4.67
N GLY A 179 19.54 -9.32 -3.44
CA GLY A 179 20.45 -9.11 -2.32
C GLY A 179 20.42 -7.69 -1.73
N HIS A 180 19.57 -6.81 -2.27
CA HIS A 180 19.41 -5.43 -1.85
C HIS A 180 17.97 -4.96 -2.11
N ALA A 181 17.57 -3.85 -1.48
CA ALA A 181 16.30 -3.20 -1.79
C ALA A 181 16.27 -2.82 -3.27
N PRO A 182 15.18 -3.10 -3.99
CA PRO A 182 15.07 -2.68 -5.37
C PRO A 182 15.22 -1.15 -5.46
N SER A 183 15.88 -0.70 -6.52
CA SER A 183 16.21 0.70 -6.74
C SER A 183 16.23 0.96 -8.24
N ASN A 184 15.09 1.37 -8.78
CA ASN A 184 14.91 1.63 -10.20
C ASN A 184 14.03 2.86 -10.42
N TRP A 185 14.02 3.36 -11.66
CA TRP A 185 13.25 4.54 -12.04
C TRP A 185 11.73 4.36 -11.83
N ALA A 186 11.22 3.12 -11.89
CA ALA A 186 9.80 2.84 -11.71
C ALA A 186 9.39 2.97 -10.24
N GLU A 187 10.29 2.62 -9.30
CA GLU A 187 10.07 2.83 -7.88
C GLU A 187 10.14 4.29 -7.49
N ASP A 188 11.09 5.05 -8.03
CA ASP A 188 11.14 6.51 -7.85
C ASP A 188 9.82 7.15 -8.32
N LEU A 189 9.33 6.74 -9.49
CA LEU A 189 8.05 7.18 -10.03
C LEU A 189 6.87 6.76 -9.12
N SER A 190 6.89 5.54 -8.61
CA SER A 190 5.86 5.02 -7.71
C SER A 190 5.78 5.84 -6.42
N LEU A 191 6.92 6.17 -5.80
CA LEU A 191 6.96 7.04 -4.62
C LEU A 191 6.34 8.41 -4.93
N VAL A 192 6.68 9.04 -6.05
CA VAL A 192 6.09 10.32 -6.46
C VAL A 192 4.57 10.21 -6.65
N ILE A 193 4.09 9.16 -7.30
CA ILE A 193 2.65 8.90 -7.51
C ILE A 193 1.93 8.67 -6.17
N VAL A 194 2.53 7.92 -5.25
CA VAL A 194 1.99 7.66 -3.92
C VAL A 194 1.88 8.96 -3.12
N ILE A 195 2.91 9.81 -3.12
CA ILE A 195 2.87 11.13 -2.47
C ILE A 195 1.71 11.95 -3.02
N ALA A 196 1.64 12.10 -4.35
CA ALA A 196 0.59 12.87 -5.00
C ALA A 196 -0.82 12.30 -4.71
N SER A 197 -0.95 10.97 -4.73
CA SER A 197 -2.23 10.30 -4.48
C SER A 197 -2.66 10.46 -3.03
N MET A 198 -1.77 10.34 -2.05
CA MET A 198 -2.12 10.51 -0.64
C MET A 198 -2.52 11.94 -0.30
N THR A 199 -1.90 12.94 -0.95
CA THR A 199 -2.37 14.33 -0.83
C THR A 199 -3.72 14.59 -1.49
N GLY A 200 -4.08 13.82 -2.53
CA GLY A 200 -5.37 13.97 -3.21
C GLY A 200 -6.51 13.15 -2.61
N ILE A 201 -6.21 12.09 -1.85
CA ILE A 201 -7.20 11.26 -1.17
C ILE A 201 -7.62 11.88 0.19
N GLY A 202 -6.71 12.57 0.87
CA GLY A 202 -6.98 13.29 2.13
C GLY A 202 -7.67 14.62 1.93
#